data_AF-A0A142YM44-F1
#
_entry.id   AF-A0A142YM44-F1
#
_cell.length_a   1.000
_cell.length_b   1.000
_cell.length_c   1.000
_cell.angle_alpha   90.00
_cell.angle_beta   90.00
_cell.angle_gamma   90.00
#
_symmetry.space_group_name_H-M   'P 1'
#
loop_
_entity.id
_entity.type
_entity.pdbx_description
1 polymer ?
#
loop_
_entity_poly.entity_id
_entity_poly.type
_entity_poly.pdbx_seq_one_letter_code
_entity_poly.pdbx_strand_id
1 'polypeptide(L)'
;MESTLEHVPAVGDGVRGWLASSRLGVLKSAVVHAAKVDFHADAIEVEPGDAIDFVVDVRDALNSDQHLWAPKIRATRIDSGPAPNGGLWDASRDFQGPSAEVLGPWEQFAQVLLMSNEFMFVD
;
A
#
# COMPACT_ATOMS: atom_id res chain seq x y z
N MET A 1 7.98 -10.26 -10.61
CA MET A 1 7.38 -9.29 -9.68
C MET A 1 8.45 -8.82 -8.70
N GLU A 2 8.42 -7.57 -8.27
CA GLU A 2 9.23 -7.08 -7.14
C GLU A 2 8.27 -6.75 -6.00
N SER A 3 8.37 -7.46 -4.87
CA SER A 3 7.39 -7.33 -3.80
C SER A 3 8.03 -7.74 -2.49
N THR A 4 8.17 -6.81 -1.55
CA THR A 4 8.69 -7.10 -0.21
C THR A 4 7.81 -6.39 0.80
N LEU A 5 7.25 -7.17 1.73
CA LEU A 5 6.49 -6.66 2.86
C LEU A 5 7.42 -6.53 4.06
N GLU A 6 7.39 -5.37 4.69
CA GLU A 6 8.21 -5.06 5.85
C GLU A 6 7.36 -4.55 7.01
N HIS A 7 7.65 -5.06 8.20
CA HIS A 7 7.21 -4.52 9.48
C HIS A 7 8.44 -4.14 10.29
N VAL A 8 8.65 -2.84 10.51
CA VAL A 8 9.87 -2.32 11.15
C VAL A 8 9.86 -2.45 12.67
N PRO A 9 8.77 -2.08 13.39
CA PRO A 9 8.79 -2.07 14.84
C PRO A 9 9.04 -3.46 15.43
N ALA A 10 9.81 -3.50 16.52
CA ALA A 10 9.97 -4.70 17.35
C ALA A 10 8.90 -4.80 18.45
N VAL A 11 8.19 -3.70 18.69
CA VAL A 11 7.02 -3.63 19.55
C VAL A 11 5.77 -3.89 18.71
N GLY A 12 4.75 -4.49 19.33
CA GLY A 12 3.56 -4.97 18.63
C GLY A 12 3.64 -6.45 18.30
N ASP A 13 2.73 -6.90 17.44
CA ASP A 13 2.61 -8.32 17.05
C ASP A 13 2.90 -8.55 15.56
N GLY A 14 3.00 -7.46 14.80
CA GLY A 14 3.30 -7.46 13.38
C GLY A 14 2.05 -7.52 12.52
N VAL A 15 2.27 -7.74 11.24
CA VAL A 15 1.20 -7.82 10.24
C VAL A 15 1.13 -9.20 9.61
N ARG A 16 -0.01 -9.53 9.01
CA ARG A 16 -0.12 -10.66 8.09
C ARG A 16 -0.31 -10.12 6.69
N GLY A 17 0.43 -10.69 5.75
CA GLY A 17 0.33 -10.37 4.33
C GLY A 17 -0.21 -11.54 3.53
N TRP A 18 -0.98 -11.22 2.49
CA TRP A 18 -1.40 -12.17 1.46
C TRP A 18 -1.16 -11.60 0.07
N LEU A 19 -0.64 -12.44 -0.81
CA LEU A 19 -0.71 -12.27 -2.26
C LEU A 19 -1.76 -13.24 -2.79
N ALA A 20 -2.83 -12.73 -3.37
CA ALA A 20 -3.93 -13.53 -3.89
C ALA A 20 -4.21 -13.21 -5.35
N SER A 21 -4.73 -14.21 -6.06
CA SER A 21 -5.31 -14.08 -7.38
C SER A 21 -6.79 -14.42 -7.28
N SER A 22 -7.64 -13.63 -7.94
CA SER A 22 -9.08 -13.91 -8.05
C SER A 22 -9.36 -15.32 -8.59
N ARG A 23 -8.48 -15.83 -9.44
CA ARG A 23 -8.63 -17.11 -10.15
C ARG A 23 -7.88 -18.27 -9.49
N LEU A 24 -6.68 -18.02 -8.97
CA LEU A 24 -5.81 -19.06 -8.38
C LEU A 24 -5.89 -19.13 -6.85
N GLY A 25 -6.60 -18.20 -6.20
CA GLY A 25 -6.67 -18.10 -4.74
C GLY A 25 -5.40 -17.50 -4.13
N VAL A 26 -5.09 -17.86 -2.88
CA VAL A 26 -3.91 -17.35 -2.16
C VAL A 26 -2.64 -17.99 -2.73
N LEU A 27 -1.77 -17.17 -3.31
CA LEU A 27 -0.48 -17.58 -3.86
C LEU A 27 0.62 -17.60 -2.80
N LYS A 28 0.55 -16.65 -1.85
CA LYS A 28 1.49 -16.58 -0.72
C LYS A 28 0.84 -15.91 0.48
N SER A 29 1.18 -16.38 1.67
CA SER A 29 0.85 -15.69 2.92
C SER A 29 2.01 -15.80 3.91
N ALA A 30 2.18 -14.78 4.74
CA ALA A 30 3.19 -14.80 5.80
C ALA A 30 2.84 -13.83 6.93
N VAL A 31 3.31 -14.15 8.13
CA VAL A 31 3.39 -13.21 9.25
C VAL A 31 4.71 -12.46 9.15
N VAL A 32 4.69 -11.14 9.30
CA VAL A 32 5.86 -10.27 9.25
C VAL A 32 5.92 -9.44 10.53
N HIS A 33 6.94 -9.66 11.35
CA HIS A 33 7.15 -8.96 12.61
C HIS A 33 8.64 -8.63 12.77
N ALA A 34 8.96 -7.36 12.97
CA ALA A 34 10.33 -6.82 13.01
C ALA A 34 11.24 -7.37 11.88
N ALA A 35 10.68 -7.53 10.69
CA ALA A 35 11.29 -8.29 9.60
C ALA A 35 10.86 -7.79 8.23
N LYS A 36 11.58 -8.27 7.21
CA LYS A 36 11.27 -8.12 5.78
C LYS A 36 11.02 -9.50 5.20
N VAL A 37 9.92 -9.67 4.47
CA VAL A 37 9.58 -10.91 3.80
C VAL A 37 9.33 -10.63 2.33
N ASP A 38 10.01 -11.37 1.47
CA ASP A 38 9.75 -11.33 0.04
C ASP A 38 8.37 -11.94 -0.28
N PHE A 39 7.57 -11.25 -1.07
CA PHE A 39 6.26 -11.67 -1.56
C PHE A 39 6.27 -11.83 -3.09
N HIS A 40 7.39 -12.32 -3.65
CA HIS A 40 7.44 -12.76 -5.03
C HIS A 40 6.53 -13.95 -5.29
N ALA A 41 5.93 -13.97 -6.47
CA ALA A 41 5.34 -15.14 -7.11
C ALA A 41 5.93 -15.28 -8.51
N ASP A 42 6.00 -16.54 -8.97
CA ASP A 42 6.34 -16.87 -10.36
C ASP A 42 5.38 -16.18 -11.33
N ALA A 43 5.69 -16.23 -12.64
CA ALA A 43 4.83 -15.62 -13.65
C ALA A 43 3.37 -16.09 -13.51
N ILE A 44 2.47 -15.13 -13.31
CA ILE A 44 1.03 -15.35 -13.15
C ILE A 44 0.36 -15.01 -14.48
N GLU A 45 -0.35 -15.97 -15.06
CA GLU A 45 -1.23 -15.71 -16.19
C GLU A 45 -2.49 -14.98 -15.71
N VAL A 46 -2.85 -13.90 -16.40
CA VAL A 46 -4.03 -13.08 -16.06
C VAL A 46 -4.89 -12.88 -17.30
N GLU A 47 -6.21 -12.98 -17.11
CA GLU A 47 -7.22 -12.74 -18.13
C GLU A 47 -8.00 -11.44 -17.87
N PRO A 48 -8.68 -10.87 -18.88
CA PRO A 48 -9.56 -9.72 -18.67
C PRO A 48 -10.59 -9.99 -17.56
N GLY A 49 -10.54 -9.18 -16.49
CA GLY A 49 -11.39 -9.34 -15.30
C GLY A 49 -10.70 -9.99 -14.10
N ASP A 50 -9.50 -10.55 -14.27
CA ASP A 50 -8.71 -11.05 -13.14
C ASP A 50 -8.18 -9.91 -12.26
N ALA A 51 -8.05 -10.21 -10.96
CA ALA A 51 -7.42 -9.35 -9.98
C ALA A 51 -6.25 -10.08 -9.31
N ILE A 52 -5.19 -9.32 -9.02
CA ILE A 52 -4.10 -9.73 -8.15
C ILE A 52 -4.09 -8.80 -6.95
N ASP A 53 -4.39 -9.35 -5.78
CA ASP A 53 -4.59 -8.60 -4.55
C ASP A 53 -3.38 -8.75 -3.62
N PHE A 54 -2.95 -7.61 -3.06
CA PHE A 54 -1.93 -7.52 -2.04
C PHE A 54 -2.62 -7.00 -0.77
N VAL A 55 -2.81 -7.89 0.19
CA VAL A 55 -3.64 -7.61 1.37
C VAL A 55 -2.77 -7.66 2.61
N VAL A 56 -2.91 -6.65 3.47
CA VAL A 56 -2.29 -6.61 4.79
C VAL A 56 -3.39 -6.45 5.82
N ASP A 57 -3.32 -7.23 6.89
CA ASP A 57 -4.09 -6.97 8.09
C ASP A 57 -3.20 -6.87 9.33
N VAL A 58 -3.79 -6.28 10.36
CA VAL A 58 -3.25 -6.31 11.71
C VAL A 58 -3.41 -7.72 12.24
N ARG A 59 -2.36 -8.25 12.84
CA ARG A 59 -2.36 -9.64 13.27
C ARG A 59 -3.27 -9.89 14.48
N ASP A 60 -2.83 -9.41 15.65
CA ASP A 60 -3.44 -9.72 16.95
C ASP A 60 -3.96 -8.44 17.63
N ALA A 61 -3.10 -7.66 18.29
CA ALA A 61 -3.48 -6.36 18.85
C ALA A 61 -3.28 -5.23 17.83
N LEU A 62 -4.10 -4.17 17.91
CA LEU A 62 -3.89 -2.94 17.15
C LEU A 62 -2.86 -2.07 17.88
N ASN A 63 -1.58 -2.41 17.75
CA ASN A 63 -0.50 -1.68 18.38
C ASN A 63 0.80 -1.78 17.56
N SER A 64 1.23 -0.65 17.00
CA SER A 64 2.51 -0.52 16.28
C SER A 64 2.63 -1.37 15.01
N ASP A 65 1.52 -1.83 14.43
CA ASP A 65 1.49 -2.71 13.25
C ASP A 65 1.59 -1.96 11.91
N GLN A 66 2.54 -1.03 11.83
CA GLN A 66 2.82 -0.34 10.57
C GLN A 66 3.31 -1.35 9.52
N HIS A 67 3.01 -1.10 8.26
CA HIS A 67 3.59 -1.87 7.16
C HIS A 67 4.22 -0.95 6.13
N LEU A 68 5.27 -1.46 5.48
CA LEU A 68 5.84 -0.90 4.27
C LEU A 68 5.72 -1.96 3.18
N TRP A 69 4.87 -1.70 2.19
CA TRP A 69 4.72 -2.57 1.03
C TRP A 69 4.29 -1.76 -0.19
N ALA A 70 5.11 -1.81 -1.24
CA ALA A 70 4.84 -1.17 -2.51
C ALA A 70 5.24 -2.10 -3.66
N PRO A 71 4.41 -3.10 -3.99
CA PRO A 71 4.72 -4.07 -5.03
C PRO A 71 4.82 -3.42 -6.42
N LYS A 72 5.72 -3.96 -7.25
CA LYS A 72 5.84 -3.64 -8.68
C LYS A 72 5.59 -4.89 -9.51
N ILE A 73 4.66 -4.78 -10.44
CA ILE A 73 4.25 -5.85 -11.35
C ILE A 73 4.62 -5.43 -12.76
N ARG A 74 5.27 -6.34 -13.49
CA ARG A 74 5.63 -6.13 -14.88
C ARG A 74 5.05 -7.24 -15.74
N ALA A 75 4.33 -6.87 -16.79
CA ALA A 75 3.92 -7.80 -17.83
C ALA A 75 5.18 -8.31 -18.56
N THR A 76 5.39 -9.61 -18.57
CA THR A 76 6.50 -10.26 -19.29
C THR A 76 6.10 -10.67 -20.70
N ARG A 77 4.80 -10.92 -20.92
CA ARG A 77 4.20 -11.32 -22.19
C ARG A 77 2.77 -10.79 -22.24
N ILE A 78 2.32 -10.40 -23.43
CA ILE A 78 0.95 -9.96 -23.69
C ILE A 78 0.52 -10.61 -24.98
N ASP A 79 -0.45 -11.51 -24.89
CA ASP A 79 -0.91 -12.29 -26.03
C ASP A 79 -2.01 -11.58 -26.82
N SER A 80 -2.63 -10.54 -26.28
CA SER A 80 -3.67 -9.76 -26.96
C SER A 80 -3.79 -8.33 -26.44
N GLY A 81 -3.90 -7.37 -27.36
CA GLY A 81 -4.08 -5.95 -27.06
C GLY A 81 -2.81 -5.24 -26.55
N PRO A 82 -2.88 -3.91 -26.38
CA PRO A 82 -1.80 -3.14 -25.78
C PRO A 82 -1.74 -3.36 -24.26
N ALA A 83 -0.53 -3.26 -23.70
CA ALA A 83 -0.31 -3.30 -22.26
C ALA A 83 -0.97 -2.09 -21.57
N PRO A 84 -1.89 -2.28 -20.60
CA PRO A 84 -2.30 -1.18 -19.73
C PRO A 84 -1.08 -0.63 -19.00
N ASN A 85 -0.98 0.70 -18.85
CA ASN A 85 0.13 1.38 -18.18
C ASN A 85 1.54 0.99 -18.67
N GLY A 86 1.67 0.62 -19.95
CA GLY A 86 2.94 0.17 -20.52
C GLY A 86 3.44 -1.16 -19.94
N GLY A 87 2.55 -1.93 -19.29
CA GLY A 87 2.86 -3.21 -18.67
C GLY A 87 3.64 -3.08 -17.37
N LEU A 88 3.60 -1.91 -16.72
CA LEU A 88 4.22 -1.69 -15.41
C LEU A 88 3.22 -1.04 -14.46
N TRP A 89 2.90 -1.78 -13.40
CA TRP A 89 2.13 -1.29 -12.26
C TRP A 89 3.08 -1.13 -11.08
N ASP A 90 3.14 0.07 -10.51
CA ASP A 90 3.99 0.41 -9.38
C ASP A 90 3.10 0.97 -8.29
N ALA A 91 2.86 0.19 -7.23
CA ALA A 91 1.91 0.58 -6.21
C ALA A 91 2.28 1.90 -5.51
N SER A 92 3.59 2.18 -5.38
CA SER A 92 4.03 3.45 -4.80
C SER A 92 3.65 4.65 -5.64
N ARG A 93 3.51 4.52 -6.96
CA ARG A 93 3.12 5.58 -7.90
C ARG A 93 1.61 5.61 -8.12
N ASP A 94 1.02 4.43 -8.30
CA ASP A 94 -0.34 4.26 -8.81
C ASP A 94 -1.42 4.34 -7.71
N PHE A 95 -1.03 4.22 -6.43
CA PHE A 95 -1.92 4.40 -5.27
C PHE A 95 -1.55 5.61 -4.39
N GLN A 96 -0.78 6.56 -4.92
CA GLN A 96 -0.66 7.85 -4.23
C GLN A 96 -2.03 8.53 -4.28
N GLY A 97 -2.55 8.93 -3.13
CA GLY A 97 -3.69 9.84 -3.07
C GLY A 97 -3.39 11.12 -3.84
N PRO A 98 -4.40 11.98 -4.08
CA PRO A 98 -4.16 13.28 -4.69
C PRO A 98 -3.04 14.01 -3.93
N SER A 99 -2.12 14.62 -4.67
CA SER A 99 -1.10 15.47 -4.04
C SER A 99 -1.81 16.47 -3.15
N ALA A 100 -1.37 16.58 -1.89
CA ALA A 100 -1.93 17.56 -0.97
C ALA A 100 -1.89 18.94 -1.63
N GLU A 101 -3.08 19.54 -1.81
CA GLU A 101 -3.17 20.88 -2.36
C GLU A 101 -2.53 21.82 -1.35
N VAL A 102 -1.46 22.50 -1.77
CA VAL A 102 -0.76 23.43 -0.89
C VAL A 102 -1.70 24.62 -0.68
N LEU A 103 -2.13 24.83 0.57
CA LEU A 103 -2.99 25.95 0.93
C LEU A 103 -2.35 27.26 0.49
N GLY A 104 -3.09 28.10 -0.20
CA GLY A 104 -2.70 29.46 -0.53
C GLY A 104 -2.61 30.35 0.72
N PRO A 105 -2.01 31.54 0.62
CA PRO A 105 -1.80 32.42 1.78
C PRO A 105 -3.08 32.76 2.56
N TRP A 106 -4.21 32.93 1.87
CA TRP A 106 -5.50 33.23 2.51
C TRP A 106 -6.10 32.02 3.23
N GLU A 107 -5.93 30.82 2.69
CA GLU A 107 -6.42 29.59 3.31
C GLU A 107 -5.58 29.26 4.55
N GLN A 108 -4.27 29.46 4.48
CA GLN A 108 -3.39 29.38 5.65
C GLN A 108 -3.79 30.43 6.71
N PHE A 109 -4.08 31.67 6.32
CA PHE A 109 -4.54 32.70 7.26
C PHE A 109 -5.87 32.34 7.92
N ALA A 110 -6.83 31.81 7.15
CA ALA A 110 -8.09 31.31 7.70
C ALA A 110 -7.87 30.16 8.70
N GLN A 111 -6.94 29.25 8.41
CA GLN A 111 -6.58 28.15 9.30
C GLN A 111 -5.92 28.65 10.58
N VAL A 112 -5.04 29.66 10.49
CA VAL A 112 -4.43 30.32 11.65
C VAL A 112 -5.49 31.01 12.51
N LEU A 113 -6.44 31.72 11.90
CA LEU A 113 -7.54 32.35 12.64
C LEU A 113 -8.43 31.30 13.33
N LEU A 114 -8.72 30.19 12.66
CA LEU A 114 -9.51 29.09 13.22
C LEU A 114 -8.82 28.48 14.45
N MET A 115 -7.52 28.17 14.33
CA MET A 115 -6.73 27.63 15.44
C MET A 115 -6.53 28.64 16.57
N SER A 116 -6.46 29.94 16.25
CA SER A 116 -6.28 30.99 17.27
C SER A 116 -7.43 31.01 18.28
N ASN A 117 -8.65 30.64 17.89
CA ASN A 117 -9.76 30.48 18.84
C ASN A 117 -9.52 29.30 19.79
N GLU A 118 -8.96 28.18 19.31
CA GLU A 118 -8.71 26.99 20.13
C GLU A 118 -7.56 27.21 21.13
N PHE A 119 -6.53 27.98 20.76
CA PHE A 119 -5.42 28.36 21.65
C PHE A 119 -5.72 29.54 22.59
N MET A 120 -6.82 30.26 22.40
CA MET A 120 -7.21 31.37 23.30
C MET A 120 -7.92 30.87 24.57
N PHE A 121 -8.40 29.62 24.57
CA PHE A 121 -8.99 28.94 25.73
C PHE A 121 -8.01 27.91 26.30
N VAL A 122 -6.88 28.39 26.80
CA VAL A 122 -6.07 27.63 27.76
C VAL A 122 -6.41 28.22 29.14
N ASP A 123 -7.05 27.42 29.99
CA ASP A 123 -7.13 27.67 31.44
C ASP A 123 -6.06 26.80 32.14
#